data_AF-A0A9X0DHB2-F1
#
_entry.id   AF-A0A9X0DHB2-F1
#
_cell.length_a   1.000
_cell.length_b   1.000
_cell.length_c   1.000
_cell.angle_alpha   90.00
_cell.angle_beta   90.00
_cell.angle_gamma   90.00
#
_symmetry.space_group_name_H-M   'P 1'
#
loop_
_entity.id
_entity.type
_entity.pdbx_description
1 polymer ?
#
loop_
_entity_poly.entity_id
_entity_poly.type
_entity_poly.pdbx_seq_one_letter_code
_entity_poly.pdbx_strand_id
1 'polypeptide(L)'
;MIASIMRTGKEAENFAESGLQNHLPDTGGRAKVFSRSTLVIVRSASLIDEWIEEINKHCHGHININTYHGRGRETDRDILADSDIVFSTYDTIALEAIDQESPVYCIKWFRIILDEAHRIRNTTTKLFRAMLSLSANLRWCLTGTPIQNSLEDLAALISFIGTFPLDDTSVFRKYITNPLLKGIEEGFDNLRALLNSICLRRTKLLLEDLPKVQNIHRPVYFSANEKSLYLSTQRELIHNAKQHDSQKRNQKGYFGAFQMLQQLRRLCNHGTFQKKVSGASDMGLQFDPGEAFVLVQVKDDAKCHYCRVEIVGLNPGVSGHGRFSSCGHLFCFACASTYKDTIEAYDKSSYIRCPICSRKIIGIDLFADDGASTRVLSSSGFPSVSEVFETTNGISSKISALLTDIKQNQTEGKSLIFSCWTTSLDLVGYHLSLHRLSFQRLDGNSSHSQRREILKEFVADSTKRILIMTTGTGAEGLNLMVANCVYILEPQWNPMVEEQAIARASRMGQTRDVKVFRYVMQGTLEEDMQSQQSRKLFFAKMV
;
A
#
# COMPACT_ATOMS: atom_id res chain seq x y z
N MET A 1 -4.21 -15.21 18.30
CA MET A 1 -2.73 -15.27 18.23
C MET A 1 -2.11 -15.16 19.61
N ILE A 2 -2.35 -14.08 20.35
CA ILE A 2 -1.76 -13.85 21.70
C ILE A 2 -1.94 -15.06 22.62
N ALA A 3 -3.16 -15.61 22.69
CA ALA A 3 -3.44 -16.83 23.45
C ALA A 3 -2.57 -18.04 23.03
N SER A 4 -2.18 -18.14 21.76
CA SER A 4 -1.30 -19.21 21.27
C SER A 4 0.16 -18.95 21.68
N ILE A 5 0.63 -17.70 21.63
CA ILE A 5 1.95 -17.30 22.16
C ILE A 5 2.08 -17.71 23.62
N MET A 6 1.08 -17.36 24.45
CA MET A 6 1.08 -17.69 25.86
C MET A 6 1.04 -19.21 26.12
N ARG A 7 0.24 -19.97 25.36
CA ARG A 7 0.16 -21.44 25.52
C ARG A 7 1.47 -22.14 25.23
N THR A 8 2.25 -21.63 24.27
CA THR A 8 3.53 -22.19 23.87
C THR A 8 4.72 -21.65 24.69
N GLY A 9 4.49 -20.93 25.78
CA GLY A 9 5.56 -20.31 26.58
C GLY A 9 6.59 -21.33 27.09
N LYS A 10 6.13 -22.47 27.63
CA LYS A 10 7.03 -23.55 28.09
C LYS A 10 7.86 -24.16 26.98
N GLU A 11 7.30 -24.30 25.77
CA GLU A 11 8.05 -24.78 24.60
C GLU A 11 9.12 -23.78 24.18
N ALA A 12 8.84 -22.48 24.34
CA ALA A 12 9.77 -21.42 24.04
C ALA A 12 10.94 -21.38 25.03
N GLU A 13 10.66 -21.58 26.32
CA GLU A 13 11.68 -21.73 27.38
C GLU A 13 12.59 -22.92 27.10
N ASN A 14 12.01 -24.10 26.85
CA ASN A 14 12.77 -25.31 26.49
C ASN A 14 13.64 -25.11 25.24
N PHE A 15 13.14 -24.37 24.24
CA PHE A 15 13.90 -24.06 23.03
C PHE A 15 15.12 -23.18 23.32
N ALA A 16 14.97 -22.15 24.16
CA ALA A 16 16.08 -21.31 24.60
C ALA A 16 17.13 -22.12 25.37
N GLU A 17 16.69 -23.00 26.28
CA GLU A 17 17.56 -23.88 27.06
C GLU A 17 18.30 -24.92 26.20
N SER A 18 17.65 -25.48 25.18
CA SER A 18 18.27 -26.44 24.27
C SER A 18 19.43 -25.85 23.44
N GLY A 19 19.42 -24.53 23.22
CA GLY A 19 20.51 -23.81 22.58
C GLY A 19 21.76 -23.70 23.45
N LEU A 20 21.56 -23.53 24.77
CA LEU A 20 22.65 -23.44 25.75
C LEU A 20 23.42 -24.77 25.87
N GLN A 21 22.75 -25.92 25.69
CA GLN A 21 23.36 -27.24 25.80
C GLN A 21 24.12 -27.70 24.54
N ASN A 22 23.83 -27.14 23.37
CA ASN A 22 24.40 -27.56 22.08
C ASN A 22 25.56 -26.68 21.57
N HIS A 23 26.22 -25.91 22.46
CA HIS A 23 27.38 -25.09 22.11
C HIS A 23 28.61 -25.95 21.74
N LEU A 24 28.72 -26.34 20.47
CA LEU A 24 30.01 -26.60 19.83
C LEU A 24 30.55 -25.28 19.25
N PRO A 25 31.85 -24.96 19.43
CA PRO A 25 32.44 -23.74 18.88
C PRO A 25 32.58 -23.89 17.35
N ASP A 26 31.65 -23.33 16.59
CA ASP A 26 31.75 -23.31 15.13
C ASP A 26 32.62 -22.14 14.66
N THR A 27 33.53 -22.43 13.73
CA THR A 27 34.57 -21.53 13.24
C THR A 27 34.00 -20.51 12.26
N GLY A 28 33.98 -19.22 12.64
CA GLY A 28 33.95 -18.11 11.67
C GLY A 28 32.74 -17.16 11.71
N GLY A 29 31.81 -17.28 12.65
CA GLY A 29 30.75 -16.29 12.90
C GLY A 29 30.34 -16.28 14.37
N ARG A 30 29.89 -15.13 14.92
CA ARG A 30 29.37 -15.09 16.29
C ARG A 30 28.23 -16.11 16.43
N ALA A 31 28.31 -16.98 17.44
CA ALA A 31 27.28 -17.97 17.72
C ALA A 31 25.91 -17.29 17.93
N LYS A 32 24.86 -17.85 17.32
CA LYS A 32 23.51 -17.31 17.46
C LYS A 32 22.96 -17.65 18.85
N VAL A 33 22.37 -16.66 19.53
CA VAL A 33 21.72 -16.86 20.82
C VAL A 33 20.32 -17.40 20.59
N PHE A 34 19.97 -18.51 21.24
CA PHE A 34 18.62 -19.06 21.18
C PHE A 34 17.72 -18.26 22.13
N SER A 35 16.56 -17.86 21.63
CA SER A 35 15.66 -16.96 22.35
C SER A 35 14.28 -17.60 22.50
N ARG A 36 13.65 -17.39 23.66
CA ARG A 36 12.24 -17.74 23.93
C ARG A 36 11.26 -16.74 23.30
N SER A 37 11.76 -15.62 22.80
CA SER A 37 10.97 -14.49 22.31
C SER A 37 10.24 -14.79 21.01
N THR A 38 9.06 -14.17 20.86
CA THR A 38 8.35 -14.07 19.59
C THR A 38 8.64 -12.72 18.94
N LEU A 39 9.25 -12.73 17.75
CA LEU A 39 9.45 -11.54 16.93
C LEU A 39 8.21 -11.28 16.07
N VAL A 40 7.55 -10.14 16.25
CA VAL A 40 6.39 -9.71 15.47
C VAL A 40 6.78 -8.54 14.57
N ILE A 41 6.67 -8.74 13.26
CA ILE A 41 7.04 -7.75 12.25
C ILE A 41 5.77 -7.17 11.64
N VAL A 42 5.59 -5.86 11.81
CA VAL A 42 4.40 -5.13 11.35
C VAL A 42 4.72 -4.09 10.29
N ARG A 43 3.69 -3.58 9.62
CA ARG A 43 3.84 -2.66 8.47
C ARG A 43 4.34 -1.27 8.86
N SER A 44 3.94 -0.75 10.01
CA SER A 44 4.25 0.61 10.45
C SER A 44 4.33 0.72 11.97
N ALA A 45 4.97 1.78 12.46
CA ALA A 45 5.05 2.06 13.89
C ALA A 45 3.66 2.22 14.55
N SER A 46 2.66 2.79 13.85
CA SER A 46 1.29 2.87 14.40
C SER A 46 0.73 1.51 14.81
N LEU A 47 1.01 0.48 14.00
CA LEU A 47 0.48 -0.85 14.27
C LEU A 47 1.17 -1.46 15.50
N ILE A 48 2.42 -1.08 15.79
CA ILE A 48 3.08 -1.48 17.04
C ILE A 48 2.29 -0.93 18.24
N ASP A 49 1.93 0.35 18.21
CA ASP A 49 1.13 0.96 19.28
C ASP A 49 -0.22 0.22 19.46
N GLU A 50 -0.93 -0.07 18.36
CA GLU A 50 -2.20 -0.81 18.39
C GLU A 50 -2.03 -2.23 18.97
N TRP A 51 -0.96 -2.93 18.60
CA TRP A 51 -0.64 -4.25 19.14
C TRP A 51 -0.37 -4.21 20.64
N ILE A 52 0.38 -3.21 21.11
CA ILE A 52 0.68 -3.02 22.54
C ILE A 52 -0.60 -2.73 23.33
N GLU A 53 -1.47 -1.85 22.82
CA GLU A 53 -2.76 -1.55 23.44
C GLU A 53 -3.64 -2.80 23.58
N GLU A 54 -3.76 -3.60 22.52
CA GLU A 54 -4.56 -4.83 22.54
C GLU A 54 -3.95 -5.92 23.45
N ILE A 55 -2.62 -6.05 23.51
CA ILE A 55 -1.97 -6.97 24.44
C ILE A 55 -2.23 -6.53 25.89
N ASN A 56 -2.06 -5.25 26.20
CA ASN A 56 -2.28 -4.73 27.55
C ASN A 56 -3.74 -4.93 28.00
N LYS A 57 -4.69 -4.71 27.10
CA LYS A 57 -6.12 -4.92 27.35
C LYS A 57 -6.48 -6.38 27.65
N HIS A 58 -5.83 -7.33 26.99
CA HIS A 58 -6.17 -8.75 27.11
C HIS A 58 -5.28 -9.55 28.08
N CYS A 59 -4.07 -9.08 28.36
CA CYS A 59 -3.07 -9.80 29.16
C CYS A 59 -2.70 -9.07 30.46
N HIS A 60 -3.32 -7.92 30.74
CA HIS A 60 -3.17 -7.16 31.99
C HIS A 60 -1.71 -6.89 32.41
N GLY A 61 -0.79 -6.73 31.45
CA GLY A 61 0.62 -6.42 31.72
C GLY A 61 1.51 -7.60 32.14
N HIS A 62 1.04 -8.85 32.05
CA HIS A 62 1.83 -10.03 32.38
C HIS A 62 2.82 -10.49 31.30
N ILE A 63 3.00 -9.70 30.24
CA ILE A 63 3.86 -10.04 29.09
C ILE A 63 4.93 -8.97 28.97
N ASN A 64 6.20 -9.38 28.95
CA ASN A 64 7.32 -8.48 28.71
C ASN A 64 7.44 -8.17 27.21
N ILE A 65 7.22 -6.90 26.86
CA ILE A 65 7.20 -6.43 25.46
C ILE A 65 8.37 -5.48 25.23
N ASN A 66 9.14 -5.72 24.18
CA ASN A 66 10.18 -4.81 23.71
C ASN A 66 9.86 -4.31 22.29
N THR A 67 10.24 -3.07 21.99
CA THR A 67 10.04 -2.43 20.69
C THR A 67 11.39 -2.14 20.04
N TYR A 68 11.72 -2.92 19.02
CA TYR A 68 12.89 -2.72 18.18
C TYR A 68 12.57 -1.82 16.98
N HIS A 69 12.39 -0.52 17.23
CA HIS A 69 12.11 0.49 16.20
C HIS A 69 12.54 1.90 16.66
N GLY A 70 12.92 2.77 15.72
CA GLY A 70 13.23 4.17 16.00
C GLY A 70 14.66 4.45 16.47
N ARG A 71 14.91 5.71 16.86
CA ARG A 71 16.21 6.18 17.38
C ARG A 71 16.30 5.84 18.88
N GLY A 72 17.34 5.11 19.28
CA GLY A 72 17.49 4.62 20.67
C GLY A 72 16.91 3.23 20.94
N ARG A 73 16.70 2.43 19.89
CA ARG A 73 16.32 1.01 19.99
C ARG A 73 17.31 0.22 20.86
N GLU A 74 16.81 -0.79 21.56
CA GLU A 74 17.63 -1.68 22.35
C GLU A 74 18.66 -2.38 21.46
N THR A 75 19.94 -2.28 21.82
CA THR A 75 21.04 -2.89 21.08
C THR A 75 21.54 -4.16 21.75
N ASP A 76 21.16 -4.38 23.00
CA ASP A 76 21.51 -5.59 23.72
C ASP A 76 20.70 -6.79 23.22
N ARG A 77 21.41 -7.79 22.71
CA ARG A 77 20.82 -9.03 22.21
C ARG A 77 20.16 -9.84 23.32
N ASP A 78 20.69 -9.78 24.55
CA ASP A 78 20.26 -10.64 25.64
C ASP A 78 18.92 -10.15 26.20
N ILE A 79 18.73 -8.83 26.27
CA ILE A 79 17.45 -8.20 26.61
C ILE A 79 16.37 -8.55 25.57
N LEU A 80 16.73 -8.49 24.29
CA LEU A 80 15.81 -8.88 23.21
C LEU A 80 15.48 -10.38 23.27
N ALA A 81 16.45 -11.22 23.63
CA ALA A 81 16.29 -12.67 23.70
C ALA A 81 15.46 -13.16 24.91
N ASP A 82 15.46 -12.40 26.01
CA ASP A 82 14.68 -12.67 27.21
C ASP A 82 13.27 -12.04 27.19
N SER A 83 12.98 -11.14 26.26
CA SER A 83 11.63 -10.57 26.12
C SER A 83 10.61 -11.65 25.71
N ASP A 84 9.33 -11.52 26.04
CA ASP A 84 8.32 -12.48 25.55
C ASP A 84 7.95 -12.17 24.10
N ILE A 85 7.79 -10.88 23.80
CA ILE A 85 7.44 -10.37 22.47
C ILE A 85 8.35 -9.21 22.11
N VAL A 86 8.92 -9.25 20.90
CA VAL A 86 9.68 -8.14 20.30
C VAL A 86 8.93 -7.63 19.08
N PHE A 87 8.56 -6.35 19.05
CA PHE A 87 7.95 -5.71 17.89
C PHE A 87 8.99 -5.01 17.02
N SER A 88 8.88 -5.16 15.70
CA SER A 88 9.63 -4.34 14.74
C SER A 88 8.82 -4.07 13.48
N THR A 89 9.40 -3.32 12.55
CA THR A 89 8.79 -3.05 11.25
C THR A 89 9.57 -3.71 10.13
N TYR A 90 8.88 -4.03 9.03
CA TYR A 90 9.52 -4.58 7.82
C TYR A 90 10.71 -3.74 7.36
N ASP A 91 10.56 -2.41 7.39
CA ASP A 91 11.59 -1.50 6.90
C ASP A 91 12.80 -1.52 7.84
N THR A 92 12.58 -1.52 9.17
CA THR A 92 13.66 -1.66 10.16
C THR A 92 14.44 -2.96 9.94
N ILE A 93 13.75 -4.10 9.85
CA ILE A 93 14.41 -5.40 9.68
C ILE A 93 15.16 -5.50 8.33
N ALA A 94 14.63 -4.90 7.27
CA ALA A 94 15.30 -4.86 5.96
C ALA A 94 16.60 -4.06 5.98
N LEU A 95 16.64 -2.97 6.75
CA LEU A 95 17.85 -2.16 6.92
C LEU A 95 18.90 -2.88 7.75
N GLU A 96 18.46 -3.55 8.82
CA GLU A 96 19.32 -4.35 9.68
C GLU A 96 19.98 -5.52 8.96
N ALA A 97 19.35 -6.05 7.91
CA ALA A 97 19.90 -7.16 7.11
C ALA A 97 21.27 -6.83 6.48
N ILE A 98 21.59 -5.54 6.36
CA ILE A 98 22.86 -5.06 5.81
C ILE A 98 23.98 -5.22 6.85
N ASP A 99 23.65 -5.13 8.14
CA ASP A 99 24.59 -5.23 9.25
C ASP A 99 24.68 -6.67 9.76
N GLN A 100 25.84 -7.29 9.59
CA GLN A 100 26.10 -8.65 10.07
C GLN A 100 26.14 -8.74 11.59
N GLU A 101 26.33 -7.62 12.30
CA GLU A 101 26.31 -7.56 13.76
C GLU A 101 24.95 -7.17 14.34
N SER A 102 23.93 -7.02 13.50
CA SER A 102 22.59 -6.66 13.98
C SER A 102 22.09 -7.67 15.03
N PRO A 103 21.65 -7.20 16.22
CA PRO A 103 21.16 -8.06 17.29
C PRO A 103 20.08 -9.04 16.82
N VAL A 104 19.18 -8.58 15.96
CA VAL A 104 18.03 -9.36 15.47
C VAL A 104 18.45 -10.54 14.58
N TYR A 105 19.55 -10.43 13.83
CA TYR A 105 20.09 -11.51 12.98
C TYR A 105 21.04 -12.45 13.72
N CYS A 106 21.58 -11.99 14.86
CA CYS A 106 22.35 -12.80 15.80
C CYS A 106 21.48 -13.66 16.74
N ILE A 107 20.17 -13.44 16.76
CA ILE A 107 19.23 -14.23 17.56
C ILE A 107 18.57 -15.33 16.70
N LYS A 108 18.45 -16.53 17.27
CA LYS A 108 17.59 -17.59 16.76
C LYS A 108 16.28 -17.56 17.53
N TRP A 109 15.26 -17.00 16.90
CA TRP A 109 13.96 -16.73 17.49
C TRP A 109 13.17 -18.02 17.70
N PHE A 110 12.41 -18.13 18.80
CA PHE A 110 11.45 -19.22 18.93
C PHE A 110 10.36 -19.11 17.86
N ARG A 111 9.85 -17.89 17.63
CA ARG A 111 8.81 -17.65 16.64
C ARG A 111 8.99 -16.32 15.93
N ILE A 112 8.74 -16.31 14.62
CA ILE A 112 8.57 -15.09 13.83
C ILE A 112 7.15 -15.03 13.31
N ILE A 113 6.52 -13.87 13.45
CA ILE A 113 5.18 -13.59 12.96
C ILE A 113 5.26 -12.39 12.03
N LEU A 114 4.84 -12.59 10.78
CA LEU A 114 4.69 -11.52 9.79
C LEU A 114 3.23 -11.07 9.77
N ASP A 115 2.96 -9.84 10.20
CA ASP A 115 1.65 -9.21 10.05
C ASP A 115 1.53 -8.54 8.68
N GLU A 116 0.38 -8.66 8.03
CA GLU A 116 0.19 -8.30 6.61
C GLU A 116 1.28 -8.89 5.68
N ALA A 117 1.50 -10.21 5.82
CA ALA A 117 2.58 -10.96 5.16
C ALA A 117 2.60 -10.85 3.62
N HIS A 118 1.53 -10.36 2.99
CA HIS A 118 1.50 -10.06 1.56
C HIS A 118 2.59 -9.05 1.11
N ARG A 119 3.26 -8.34 2.04
CA ARG A 119 4.44 -7.50 1.75
C ARG A 119 5.63 -8.28 1.21
N ILE A 120 5.79 -9.55 1.59
CA ILE A 120 6.93 -10.39 1.16
C ILE A 120 6.58 -11.28 -0.04
N ARG A 121 5.51 -11.00 -0.76
CA ARG A 121 5.02 -11.81 -1.89
C ARG A 121 6.02 -11.99 -3.04
N ASN A 122 7.03 -11.14 -3.12
CA ASN A 122 8.01 -11.20 -4.20
C ASN A 122 9.38 -11.66 -3.72
N THR A 123 9.77 -12.86 -4.17
CA THR A 123 11.02 -13.53 -3.77
C THR A 123 12.29 -12.82 -4.24
N THR A 124 12.20 -11.92 -5.23
CA THR A 124 13.37 -11.19 -5.75
C THR A 124 13.73 -9.96 -4.94
N THR A 125 12.81 -9.44 -4.12
CA THR A 125 13.02 -8.22 -3.32
C THR A 125 14.08 -8.43 -2.23
N LYS A 126 14.82 -7.37 -1.87
CA LYS A 126 15.69 -7.43 -0.67
C LYS A 126 14.88 -7.66 0.59
N LEU A 127 13.67 -7.11 0.66
CA LEU A 127 12.78 -7.32 1.80
C LEU A 127 12.50 -8.80 2.04
N PHE A 128 12.16 -9.55 0.99
CA PHE A 128 11.94 -10.99 1.11
C PHE A 128 13.20 -11.71 1.58
N ARG A 129 14.36 -11.40 0.97
CA ARG A 129 15.64 -12.03 1.36
C ARG A 129 16.01 -11.73 2.81
N ALA A 130 15.79 -10.50 3.27
CA ALA A 130 15.99 -10.08 4.65
C ALA A 130 15.09 -10.86 5.62
N MET A 131 13.80 -11.02 5.29
CA MET A 131 12.91 -11.82 6.15
C MET A 131 13.30 -13.30 6.15
N LEU A 132 13.69 -13.84 4.98
CA LEU A 132 14.04 -15.26 4.84
C LEU A 132 15.31 -15.63 5.62
N SER A 133 16.29 -14.73 5.71
CA SER A 133 17.56 -14.96 6.41
C SER A 133 17.45 -14.93 7.94
N LEU A 134 16.31 -14.46 8.50
CA LEU A 134 16.05 -14.55 9.93
C LEU A 134 15.97 -16.01 10.39
N SER A 135 16.64 -16.33 11.50
CA SER A 135 16.63 -17.69 12.04
C SER A 135 15.48 -17.86 13.03
N ALA A 136 14.62 -18.86 12.81
CA ALA A 136 13.51 -19.15 13.71
C ALA A 136 13.16 -20.63 13.77
N ASN A 137 12.57 -21.06 14.88
CA ASN A 137 11.97 -22.39 15.00
C ASN A 137 10.56 -22.45 14.36
N LEU A 138 9.71 -21.46 14.63
CA LEU A 138 8.36 -21.37 14.09
C LEU A 138 8.19 -20.09 13.26
N ARG A 139 7.49 -20.18 12.13
CA ARG A 139 7.23 -19.03 11.24
C ARG A 139 5.76 -18.94 10.87
N TRP A 140 5.12 -17.81 11.16
CA TRP A 140 3.71 -17.56 10.87
C TRP A 140 3.54 -16.36 9.94
N CYS A 141 2.62 -16.51 8.98
CA CYS A 141 2.16 -15.45 8.10
C CYS A 141 0.71 -15.10 8.45
N LEU A 142 0.46 -13.84 8.81
CA LEU A 142 -0.89 -13.30 8.92
C LEU A 142 -1.17 -12.44 7.71
N THR A 143 -2.18 -12.79 6.94
CA THR A 143 -2.61 -11.97 5.82
C THR A 143 -4.07 -12.26 5.50
N GLY A 144 -4.85 -11.22 5.29
CA GLY A 144 -6.20 -11.36 4.74
C GLY A 144 -6.21 -11.72 3.25
N THR A 145 -5.06 -11.56 2.58
CA THR A 145 -4.94 -11.59 1.12
C THR A 145 -3.65 -12.34 0.70
N PRO A 146 -3.58 -13.67 0.88
CA PRO A 146 -2.36 -14.43 0.58
C PRO A 146 -2.00 -14.44 -0.91
N ILE A 147 -2.98 -14.25 -1.80
CA ILE A 147 -2.80 -14.17 -3.25
C ILE A 147 -3.35 -12.81 -3.71
N GLN A 148 -2.52 -11.97 -4.36
CA GLN A 148 -2.96 -10.66 -4.85
C GLN A 148 -2.92 -10.59 -6.39
N ASN A 149 -1.82 -11.04 -6.99
CA ASN A 149 -1.58 -10.93 -8.42
C ASN A 149 -1.42 -12.30 -9.08
N SER A 150 -0.71 -13.23 -8.44
CA SER A 150 -0.40 -14.52 -9.04
C SER A 150 -0.08 -15.59 -7.97
N LEU A 151 0.02 -16.86 -8.40
CA LEU A 151 0.32 -17.98 -7.52
C LEU A 151 1.74 -17.93 -6.94
N GLU A 152 2.63 -17.15 -7.57
CA GLU A 152 3.96 -16.85 -7.05
C GLU A 152 3.91 -16.09 -5.72
N ASP A 153 2.87 -15.28 -5.48
CA ASP A 153 2.66 -14.61 -4.20
C ASP A 153 2.55 -15.63 -3.06
N LEU A 154 1.81 -16.73 -3.30
CA LEU A 154 1.65 -17.81 -2.34
C LEU A 154 2.95 -18.62 -2.19
N ALA A 155 3.66 -18.86 -3.28
CA ALA A 155 4.95 -19.56 -3.25
C ALA A 155 5.97 -18.84 -2.35
N ALA A 156 6.00 -17.50 -2.40
CA ALA A 156 6.85 -16.70 -1.53
C ALA A 156 6.48 -16.89 -0.05
N LEU A 157 5.18 -16.87 0.29
CA LEU A 157 4.73 -17.10 1.66
C LEU A 157 5.10 -18.51 2.17
N ILE A 158 4.96 -19.53 1.32
CA ILE A 158 5.33 -20.92 1.68
C ILE A 158 6.83 -21.07 1.88
N SER A 159 7.63 -20.44 1.01
CA SER A 159 9.08 -20.39 1.14
C SER A 159 9.51 -19.75 2.45
N PHE A 160 8.84 -18.68 2.88
CA PHE A 160 9.06 -18.11 4.20
C PHE A 160 8.64 -19.07 5.32
N ILE A 161 7.45 -19.69 5.26
CA ILE A 161 6.99 -20.65 6.27
C ILE A 161 7.97 -21.84 6.41
N GLY A 162 8.66 -22.23 5.34
CA GLY A 162 9.66 -23.29 5.35
C GLY A 162 9.06 -24.69 5.24
N THR A 163 7.98 -24.85 4.49
CA THR A 163 7.31 -26.15 4.30
C THR A 163 8.06 -27.02 3.30
N PHE A 164 9.04 -27.81 3.76
CA PHE A 164 9.79 -28.72 2.90
C PHE A 164 8.90 -29.82 2.27
N PRO A 165 9.05 -30.14 0.97
CA PRO A 165 9.97 -29.58 -0.03
C PRO A 165 9.38 -28.43 -0.87
N LEU A 166 8.19 -27.93 -0.51
CA LEU A 166 7.46 -26.90 -1.25
C LEU A 166 7.95 -25.48 -0.98
N ASP A 167 8.89 -25.32 -0.05
CA ASP A 167 9.64 -24.09 0.22
C ASP A 167 10.56 -23.70 -0.94
N ASP A 168 10.96 -24.66 -1.80
CA ASP A 168 11.60 -24.41 -3.09
C ASP A 168 10.56 -24.00 -4.14
N THR A 169 10.74 -22.80 -4.70
CA THR A 169 9.89 -22.24 -5.75
C THR A 169 9.82 -23.13 -7.00
N SER A 170 10.88 -23.88 -7.31
CA SER A 170 10.94 -24.79 -8.46
C SER A 170 10.03 -26.01 -8.26
N VAL A 171 10.04 -26.55 -7.04
CA VAL A 171 9.18 -27.67 -6.64
C VAL A 171 7.73 -27.22 -6.60
N PHE A 172 7.46 -26.07 -5.99
CA PHE A 172 6.12 -25.47 -5.98
C PHE A 172 5.58 -25.26 -7.40
N ARG A 173 6.39 -24.71 -8.31
CA ARG A 173 5.98 -24.53 -9.72
C ARG A 173 5.68 -25.85 -10.41
N LYS A 174 6.48 -26.89 -10.17
CA LYS A 174 6.31 -28.20 -10.80
C LYS A 174 4.98 -28.86 -10.40
N TYR A 175 4.66 -28.87 -9.11
CA TYR A 175 3.52 -29.63 -8.57
C TYR A 175 2.23 -28.83 -8.38
N ILE A 176 2.31 -27.50 -8.32
CA ILE A 176 1.15 -26.63 -8.07
C ILE A 176 0.94 -25.65 -9.22
N THR A 177 1.87 -24.74 -9.50
CA THR A 177 1.66 -23.66 -10.49
C THR A 177 1.41 -24.20 -11.90
N ASN A 178 2.28 -25.08 -12.41
CA ASN A 178 2.18 -25.58 -13.78
C ASN A 178 0.92 -26.44 -14.02
N PRO A 179 0.54 -27.36 -13.12
CA PRO A 179 -0.73 -28.10 -13.24
C PRO A 179 -1.95 -27.17 -13.20
N LEU A 180 -1.98 -26.18 -12.31
CA LEU A 180 -3.09 -25.21 -12.22
C LEU A 180 -3.24 -24.38 -13.49
N LEU A 181 -2.14 -23.88 -14.05
CA LEU A 181 -2.17 -23.09 -15.29
C LEU A 181 -2.65 -23.92 -16.50
N LYS A 182 -2.41 -25.24 -16.48
CA LYS A 182 -2.88 -26.18 -17.52
C LYS A 182 -4.32 -26.67 -17.29
N GLY A 183 -4.95 -26.30 -16.17
CA GLY A 183 -6.31 -26.74 -15.83
C GLY A 183 -6.38 -28.23 -15.45
N ILE A 184 -5.29 -28.80 -14.93
CA ILE A 184 -5.24 -30.20 -14.49
C ILE A 184 -5.80 -30.29 -13.06
N GLU A 185 -6.74 -31.20 -12.81
CA GLU A 185 -7.41 -31.37 -11.51
C GLU A 185 -6.43 -31.62 -10.36
N GLU A 186 -5.38 -32.44 -10.59
CA GLU A 186 -4.33 -32.73 -9.61
C GLU A 186 -3.67 -31.45 -9.04
N GLY A 187 -3.57 -30.38 -9.84
CA GLY A 187 -3.05 -29.09 -9.38
C GLY A 187 -3.92 -28.43 -8.30
N PHE A 188 -5.24 -28.54 -8.44
CA PHE A 188 -6.20 -28.01 -7.47
C PHE A 188 -6.21 -28.86 -6.19
N ASP A 189 -6.12 -30.18 -6.32
CA ASP A 189 -6.07 -31.08 -5.17
C ASP A 189 -4.78 -30.90 -4.36
N ASN A 190 -3.63 -30.78 -5.03
CA ASN A 190 -2.35 -30.50 -4.39
C ASN A 190 -2.38 -29.15 -3.63
N LEU A 191 -2.93 -28.11 -4.27
CA LEU A 191 -3.08 -26.80 -3.64
C LEU A 191 -4.00 -26.87 -2.42
N ARG A 192 -5.13 -27.57 -2.52
CA ARG A 192 -6.09 -27.72 -1.43
C ARG A 192 -5.52 -28.51 -0.27
N ALA A 193 -4.82 -29.61 -0.53
CA ALA A 193 -4.14 -30.41 0.50
C ALA A 193 -3.08 -29.58 1.23
N LEU A 194 -2.27 -28.83 0.49
CA LEU A 194 -1.30 -27.92 1.08
C LEU A 194 -1.99 -26.88 1.97
N LEU A 195 -2.94 -26.13 1.45
CA LEU A 195 -3.61 -25.07 2.22
C LEU A 195 -4.34 -25.63 3.45
N ASN A 196 -4.96 -26.80 3.37
CA ASN A 196 -5.59 -27.44 4.54
C ASN A 196 -4.59 -27.81 5.65
N SER A 197 -3.32 -28.05 5.32
CA SER A 197 -2.29 -28.41 6.30
C SER A 197 -1.59 -27.22 6.94
N ILE A 198 -1.40 -26.12 6.19
CA ILE A 198 -0.61 -24.96 6.66
C ILE A 198 -1.44 -23.69 6.91
N CYS A 199 -2.68 -23.62 6.42
CA CYS A 199 -3.50 -22.42 6.45
C CYS A 199 -4.78 -22.63 7.26
N LEU A 200 -5.07 -21.67 8.14
CA LEU A 200 -6.36 -21.56 8.81
C LEU A 200 -7.10 -20.32 8.29
N ARG A 201 -8.09 -20.53 7.41
CA ARG A 201 -8.94 -19.46 6.87
C ARG A 201 -10.38 -19.63 7.39
N ARG A 202 -10.88 -18.60 8.07
CA ARG A 202 -12.29 -18.51 8.52
C ARG A 202 -12.97 -17.36 7.79
N THR A 203 -14.18 -17.58 7.30
CA THR A 203 -14.95 -16.57 6.57
C THR A 203 -15.81 -15.75 7.54
N LYS A 204 -16.15 -14.52 7.15
CA LYS A 204 -17.06 -13.65 7.91
C LYS A 204 -18.47 -14.24 8.04
N LEU A 205 -18.82 -15.25 7.24
CA LEU A 205 -20.11 -15.95 7.32
C LEU A 205 -20.31 -16.69 8.65
N LEU A 206 -19.23 -16.99 9.38
CA LEU A 206 -19.29 -17.58 10.72
C LEU A 206 -19.60 -16.55 11.82
N LEU A 207 -19.61 -15.26 11.49
CA LEU A 207 -19.94 -14.17 12.40
C LEU A 207 -21.40 -13.81 12.17
N GLU A 208 -22.32 -14.54 12.81
CA GLU A 208 -23.77 -14.40 12.62
C GLU A 208 -24.30 -12.99 12.95
N ASP A 209 -23.60 -12.25 13.82
CA ASP A 209 -23.99 -10.93 14.30
C ASP A 209 -23.51 -9.75 13.43
N LEU A 210 -22.82 -9.99 12.31
CA LEU A 210 -22.37 -8.89 11.45
C LEU A 210 -23.53 -8.35 10.57
N PRO A 211 -23.76 -7.03 10.57
CA PRO A 211 -24.76 -6.42 9.69
C PRO A 211 -24.46 -6.65 8.21
N LYS A 212 -25.51 -6.56 7.39
CA LYS A 212 -25.40 -6.85 5.96
C LYS A 212 -24.59 -5.77 5.26
N VAL A 213 -23.71 -6.21 4.36
CA VAL A 213 -22.98 -5.31 3.46
C VAL A 213 -23.70 -5.29 2.10
N GLN A 214 -24.32 -4.16 1.77
CA GLN A 214 -24.97 -3.96 0.48
C GLN A 214 -23.99 -3.31 -0.50
N ASN A 215 -23.60 -4.04 -1.54
CA ASN A 215 -22.76 -3.52 -2.61
C ASN A 215 -23.65 -2.88 -3.69
N ILE A 216 -23.47 -1.58 -3.92
CA ILE A 216 -24.24 -0.77 -4.87
C ILE A 216 -23.30 -0.34 -5.99
N HIS A 217 -23.52 -0.87 -7.19
CA HIS A 217 -22.81 -0.42 -8.39
C HIS A 217 -23.47 0.88 -8.89
N ARG A 218 -22.67 1.93 -9.05
CA ARG A 218 -23.10 3.24 -9.52
C ARG A 218 -22.50 3.51 -10.91
N PRO A 219 -23.19 3.16 -12.00
CA PRO A 219 -22.77 3.55 -13.33
C PRO A 219 -22.87 5.07 -13.47
N VAL A 220 -21.79 5.70 -13.91
CA VAL A 220 -21.74 7.14 -14.18
C VAL A 220 -21.47 7.34 -15.67
N TYR A 221 -22.09 8.35 -16.26
CA TYR A 221 -21.90 8.71 -17.66
C TYR A 221 -21.31 10.11 -17.75
N PHE A 222 -20.35 10.29 -18.64
CA PHE A 222 -19.80 11.61 -18.92
C PHE A 222 -20.87 12.56 -19.47
N SER A 223 -20.79 13.82 -19.07
CA SER A 223 -21.43 14.91 -19.79
C SER A 223 -20.84 15.04 -21.21
N ALA A 224 -21.54 15.73 -22.11
CA ALA A 224 -21.07 15.94 -23.48
C ALA A 224 -19.66 16.56 -23.55
N ASN A 225 -19.38 17.50 -22.65
CA ASN A 225 -18.08 18.18 -22.56
C ASN A 225 -16.97 17.23 -22.06
N GLU A 226 -17.23 16.48 -20.98
CA GLU A 226 -16.27 15.51 -20.44
C GLU A 226 -15.99 14.39 -21.45
N LYS A 227 -17.02 13.91 -22.15
CA LYS A 227 -16.88 12.86 -23.16
C LYS A 227 -16.03 13.33 -24.33
N SER A 228 -16.25 14.55 -24.81
CA SER A 228 -15.44 15.16 -25.86
C SER A 228 -13.97 15.29 -25.42
N LEU A 229 -13.73 15.76 -24.19
CA LEU A 229 -12.40 15.85 -23.61
C LEU A 229 -11.74 14.48 -23.53
N TYR A 230 -12.40 13.49 -22.91
CA TYR A 230 -11.90 12.13 -22.78
C TYR A 230 -11.52 11.51 -24.13
N LEU A 231 -12.40 11.60 -25.14
CA LEU A 231 -12.13 11.05 -26.47
C LEU A 231 -11.01 11.79 -27.20
N SER A 232 -10.85 13.10 -26.98
CA SER A 232 -9.75 13.87 -27.55
C SER A 232 -8.41 13.47 -26.93
N THR A 233 -8.35 13.39 -25.60
CA THR A 233 -7.17 12.95 -24.84
C THR A 233 -6.84 11.50 -25.21
N GLN A 234 -7.81 10.60 -25.23
CA GLN A 234 -7.59 9.19 -25.62
C GLN A 234 -6.98 9.07 -27.02
N ARG A 235 -7.48 9.84 -28.00
CA ARG A 235 -6.92 9.84 -29.36
C ARG A 235 -5.49 10.36 -29.41
N GLU A 236 -5.20 11.44 -28.71
CA GLU A 236 -3.85 12.00 -28.62
C GLU A 236 -2.88 11.00 -27.96
N LEU A 237 -3.32 10.36 -26.88
CA LEU A 237 -2.54 9.33 -26.21
C LEU A 237 -2.28 8.15 -27.15
N ILE A 238 -3.29 7.60 -27.82
CA ILE A 238 -3.09 6.49 -28.79
C ILE A 238 -2.13 6.92 -29.92
N HIS A 239 -2.24 8.15 -30.41
CA HIS A 239 -1.36 8.67 -31.44
C HIS A 239 0.11 8.73 -30.97
N ASN A 240 0.35 9.29 -29.78
CA ASN A 240 1.67 9.37 -29.17
C ASN A 240 2.26 7.98 -28.91
N ALA A 241 1.45 7.02 -28.43
CA ALA A 241 1.89 5.64 -28.22
C ALA A 241 2.37 4.97 -29.52
N LYS A 242 1.61 5.13 -30.63
CA LYS A 242 1.98 4.58 -31.94
C LYS A 242 3.26 5.20 -32.52
N GLN A 243 3.49 6.49 -32.28
CA GLN A 243 4.73 7.15 -32.72
C GLN A 243 5.97 6.69 -31.94
N HIS A 244 5.80 6.31 -30.67
CA HIS A 244 6.90 5.77 -29.86
C HIS A 244 7.26 4.31 -30.20
N ASP A 245 6.30 3.51 -30.65
CA ASP A 245 6.53 2.09 -30.98
C ASP A 245 7.34 1.91 -32.29
N SER A 246 7.30 2.90 -33.19
CA SER A 246 8.08 2.91 -34.43
C SER A 246 9.55 3.31 -34.25
N GLN A 247 9.93 3.87 -33.09
CA GLN A 247 11.30 4.29 -32.77
C GLN A 247 11.92 3.41 -31.67
N LYS A 248 12.38 2.20 -32.06
CA LYS A 248 13.23 1.24 -31.29
C LYS A 248 12.84 0.96 -29.82
N ARG A 249 12.54 -0.33 -29.57
CA ARG A 249 12.45 -1.01 -28.26
C ARG A 249 13.56 -0.59 -27.28
N ASN A 250 13.29 0.43 -26.47
CA ASN A 250 13.92 0.62 -25.18
C ASN A 250 12.82 0.50 -24.12
N GLN A 251 13.17 0.12 -22.90
CA GLN A 251 12.30 -0.02 -21.71
C GLN A 251 11.42 1.23 -21.37
N LYS A 252 11.47 2.28 -22.20
CA LYS A 252 10.79 3.58 -22.14
C LYS A 252 9.30 3.53 -22.52
N GLY A 253 8.82 2.51 -23.23
CA GLY A 253 7.43 2.46 -23.73
C GLY A 253 6.37 2.21 -22.64
N TYR A 254 6.70 1.44 -21.61
CA TYR A 254 5.71 1.02 -20.59
C TYR A 254 5.35 2.14 -19.61
N PHE A 255 6.34 2.95 -19.21
CA PHE A 255 6.12 4.06 -18.29
C PHE A 255 5.26 5.16 -18.93
N GLY A 256 5.49 5.46 -20.21
CA GLY A 256 4.64 6.36 -20.99
C GLY A 256 3.19 5.85 -21.08
N ALA A 257 2.99 4.61 -21.54
CA ALA A 257 1.65 4.02 -21.65
C ALA A 257 0.89 4.00 -20.31
N PHE A 258 1.58 3.76 -19.20
CA PHE A 258 0.97 3.80 -17.87
C PHE A 258 0.57 5.21 -17.44
N GLN A 259 1.43 6.21 -17.64
CA GLN A 259 1.09 7.62 -17.36
C GLN A 259 -0.16 8.05 -18.13
N MET A 260 -0.28 7.60 -19.38
CA MET A 260 -1.40 7.88 -20.26
C MET A 260 -2.70 7.23 -19.73
N LEU A 261 -2.63 5.98 -19.27
CA LEU A 261 -3.76 5.31 -18.62
C LEU A 261 -4.19 6.01 -17.33
N GLN A 262 -3.24 6.44 -16.49
CA GLN A 262 -3.54 7.18 -15.26
C GLN A 262 -4.19 8.54 -15.54
N GLN A 263 -3.79 9.22 -16.62
CA GLN A 263 -4.44 10.47 -17.03
C GLN A 263 -5.91 10.26 -17.41
N LEU A 264 -6.22 9.20 -18.18
CA LEU A 264 -7.60 8.88 -18.53
C LEU A 264 -8.43 8.51 -17.30
N ARG A 265 -7.84 7.79 -16.34
CA ARG A 265 -8.50 7.47 -15.07
C ARG A 265 -8.79 8.71 -14.22
N ARG A 266 -7.82 9.63 -14.10
CA ARG A 266 -8.03 10.91 -13.41
C ARG A 266 -9.14 11.73 -14.08
N LEU A 267 -9.27 11.67 -15.41
CA LEU A 267 -10.32 12.36 -16.16
C LEU A 267 -11.71 11.83 -15.82
N CYS A 268 -11.82 10.52 -15.57
CA CYS A 268 -13.07 9.93 -15.09
C CYS A 268 -13.54 10.55 -13.77
N ASN A 269 -12.61 11.04 -12.92
CA ASN A 269 -12.92 11.68 -11.64
C ASN A 269 -13.03 13.20 -11.70
N HIS A 270 -12.14 13.85 -12.45
CA HIS A 270 -12.02 15.32 -12.47
C HIS A 270 -12.88 15.94 -13.57
N GLY A 271 -13.23 15.17 -14.60
CA GLY A 271 -14.00 15.68 -15.73
C GLY A 271 -13.33 16.89 -16.36
N THR A 272 -14.08 17.99 -16.50
CA THR A 272 -13.60 19.24 -17.10
C THR A 272 -12.63 20.04 -16.21
N PHE A 273 -12.43 19.64 -14.95
CA PHE A 273 -11.43 20.27 -14.07
C PHE A 273 -10.00 19.86 -14.42
N GLN A 274 -9.83 18.79 -15.19
CA GLN A 274 -8.51 18.37 -15.67
C GLN A 274 -8.02 19.31 -16.78
N LYS A 275 -6.76 19.73 -16.67
CA LYS A 275 -6.08 20.56 -17.68
C LYS A 275 -6.15 19.88 -19.05
N LYS A 276 -6.46 20.67 -20.10
CA LYS A 276 -6.32 20.19 -21.48
C LYS A 276 -4.83 20.01 -21.77
N VAL A 277 -4.40 18.77 -21.99
CA VAL A 277 -3.03 18.47 -22.39
C VAL A 277 -2.77 19.19 -23.71
N SER A 278 -1.94 20.23 -23.65
CA SER A 278 -1.60 21.04 -24.82
C SER A 278 -0.24 20.58 -25.34
N GLY A 279 -0.20 19.38 -25.90
CA GLY A 279 0.97 18.81 -26.59
C GLY A 279 1.93 17.97 -25.73
N ALA A 280 2.82 17.24 -26.42
CA ALA A 280 3.75 16.25 -25.85
C ALA A 280 4.74 16.79 -24.80
N SER A 281 4.94 18.11 -24.71
CA SER A 281 5.74 18.78 -23.68
C SER A 281 5.02 18.92 -22.34
N ASP A 282 3.68 18.89 -22.33
CA ASP A 282 2.84 19.12 -21.15
C ASP A 282 2.50 17.80 -20.41
N MET A 283 2.78 16.65 -21.04
CA MET A 283 2.76 15.31 -20.41
C MET A 283 3.76 15.14 -19.25
N GLY A 284 4.58 16.15 -18.97
CA GLY A 284 5.60 16.16 -17.92
C GLY A 284 5.12 16.65 -16.54
N LEU A 285 3.89 17.13 -16.40
CA LEU A 285 3.44 17.74 -15.14
C LEU A 285 2.28 16.94 -14.52
N GLN A 286 2.53 16.43 -13.32
CA GLN A 286 1.62 15.75 -12.38
C GLN A 286 1.37 14.25 -12.64
N PHE A 287 2.35 13.42 -12.27
CA PHE A 287 2.07 12.10 -11.70
C PHE A 287 2.26 12.17 -10.18
N ASP A 288 1.42 11.45 -9.43
CA ASP A 288 1.58 11.34 -7.97
C ASP A 288 2.79 10.45 -7.67
N PRO A 289 3.83 10.94 -6.97
CA PRO A 289 5.02 10.15 -6.66
C PRO A 289 4.67 8.87 -5.87
N GLY A 290 3.73 8.95 -4.92
CA GLY A 290 3.29 7.82 -4.11
C GLY A 290 2.73 6.67 -4.95
N GLU A 291 1.86 6.98 -5.91
CA GLU A 291 1.31 5.98 -6.82
C GLU A 291 2.35 5.39 -7.77
N ALA A 292 3.21 6.24 -8.35
CA ALA A 292 4.30 5.77 -9.19
C ALA A 292 5.22 4.82 -8.43
N PHE A 293 5.47 5.12 -7.15
CA PHE A 293 6.26 4.26 -6.29
C PHE A 293 5.59 2.91 -6.02
N VAL A 294 4.31 2.90 -5.64
CA VAL A 294 3.55 1.65 -5.40
C VAL A 294 3.57 0.76 -6.64
N LEU A 295 3.40 1.32 -7.84
CA LEU A 295 3.46 0.55 -9.07
C LEU A 295 4.85 -0.02 -9.34
N VAL A 296 5.87 0.82 -9.18
CA VAL A 296 7.26 0.43 -9.38
C VAL A 296 7.65 -0.67 -8.37
N GLN A 297 7.13 -0.62 -7.15
CA GLN A 297 7.24 -1.69 -6.15
C GLN A 297 6.50 -2.97 -6.57
N VAL A 298 5.28 -2.86 -7.11
CA VAL A 298 4.52 -4.01 -7.65
C VAL A 298 5.30 -4.74 -8.76
N LYS A 299 6.13 -4.00 -9.51
CA LYS A 299 6.95 -4.52 -10.61
C LYS A 299 8.38 -4.91 -10.23
N ASP A 300 8.75 -4.81 -8.96
CA ASP A 300 10.13 -5.02 -8.48
C ASP A 300 11.20 -4.12 -9.10
N ASP A 301 10.78 -2.95 -9.59
CA ASP A 301 11.66 -2.01 -10.29
C ASP A 301 11.93 -0.76 -9.46
N ALA A 302 11.69 -0.82 -8.15
CA ALA A 302 11.92 0.26 -7.18
C ALA A 302 13.41 0.45 -6.93
N LYS A 303 14.14 0.83 -7.97
CA LYS A 303 15.59 1.03 -7.96
C LYS A 303 15.90 2.42 -8.47
N CYS A 304 16.90 3.04 -7.85
CA CYS A 304 17.45 4.29 -8.29
C CYS A 304 17.91 4.15 -9.76
N HIS A 305 17.44 5.04 -10.63
CA HIS A 305 17.81 5.04 -12.05
C HIS A 305 19.30 5.34 -12.27
N TYR A 306 19.96 5.98 -11.30
CA TYR A 306 21.38 6.31 -11.37
C TYR A 306 22.25 5.18 -10.80
N CYS A 307 22.15 4.90 -9.49
CA CYS A 307 23.03 3.95 -8.81
C CYS A 307 22.45 2.53 -8.66
N ARG A 308 21.23 2.28 -9.15
CA ARG A 308 20.52 0.99 -9.07
C ARG A 308 20.24 0.47 -7.65
N VAL A 309 20.51 1.27 -6.61
CA VAL A 309 20.14 0.96 -5.23
C VAL A 309 18.62 0.91 -5.10
N GLU A 310 18.13 -0.13 -4.44
CA GLU A 310 16.71 -0.32 -4.15
C GLU A 310 16.17 0.77 -3.22
N ILE A 311 15.00 1.29 -3.56
CA ILE A 311 14.28 2.33 -2.85
C ILE A 311 13.13 1.69 -2.09
N VAL A 312 13.06 1.96 -0.80
CA VAL A 312 12.12 1.31 0.13
C VAL A 312 10.86 2.16 0.36
N GLY A 313 10.99 3.48 0.21
CA GLY A 313 9.91 4.45 0.39
C GLY A 313 10.16 5.77 -0.35
N LEU A 314 9.17 6.65 -0.40
CA LEU A 314 9.37 8.05 -0.78
C LEU A 314 9.42 9.00 0.41
N ASN A 315 9.06 8.52 1.61
CA ASN A 315 8.99 9.34 2.80
C ASN A 315 10.40 9.70 3.30
N PRO A 316 10.71 10.99 3.57
CA PRO A 316 12.02 11.42 4.07
C PRO A 316 12.43 10.74 5.39
N GLY A 317 11.47 10.25 6.17
CA GLY A 317 11.70 9.53 7.44
C GLY A 317 12.14 8.07 7.29
N VAL A 318 12.23 7.52 6.07
CA VAL A 318 12.62 6.11 5.81
C VAL A 318 14.05 6.09 5.28
N SER A 319 14.94 5.27 5.84
CA SER A 319 16.26 5.06 5.23
C SER A 319 16.14 4.25 3.93
N GLY A 320 16.87 4.68 2.90
CA GLY A 320 16.66 4.16 1.54
C GLY A 320 15.46 4.78 0.84
N HIS A 321 15.02 5.98 1.25
CA HIS A 321 13.99 6.72 0.53
C HIS A 321 14.50 7.30 -0.79
N GLY A 322 13.57 7.52 -1.71
CA GLY A 322 13.84 8.10 -3.01
C GLY A 322 12.88 9.23 -3.36
N ARG A 323 13.16 9.89 -4.48
CA ARG A 323 12.34 10.97 -5.05
C ARG A 323 12.23 10.76 -6.55
N PHE A 324 11.07 11.08 -7.11
CA PHE A 324 10.90 11.08 -8.55
C PHE A 324 11.24 12.45 -9.11
N SER A 325 12.01 12.51 -10.20
CA SER A 325 12.14 13.73 -10.99
C SER A 325 10.82 14.09 -11.67
N SER A 326 10.68 15.34 -12.13
CA SER A 326 9.53 15.78 -12.93
C SER A 326 9.32 14.94 -14.21
N CYS A 327 10.37 14.32 -14.74
CA CYS A 327 10.27 13.40 -15.88
C CYS A 327 9.99 11.93 -15.50
N GLY A 328 9.85 11.60 -14.21
CA GLY A 328 9.43 10.28 -13.74
C GLY A 328 10.55 9.28 -13.45
N HIS A 329 11.81 9.72 -13.35
CA HIS A 329 12.89 8.83 -12.92
C HIS A 329 13.00 8.82 -11.39
N LEU A 330 13.07 7.62 -10.83
CA LEU A 330 13.24 7.41 -9.40
C LEU A 330 14.73 7.51 -9.02
N PHE A 331 15.07 8.36 -8.06
CA PHE A 331 16.42 8.54 -7.53
C PHE A 331 16.46 8.21 -6.03
N CYS A 332 17.54 7.62 -5.53
CA CYS A 332 17.79 7.61 -4.08
C CYS A 332 18.14 9.03 -3.61
N PHE A 333 18.01 9.30 -2.31
CA PHE A 333 18.32 10.61 -1.72
C PHE A 333 19.68 11.18 -2.16
N ALA A 334 20.74 10.36 -2.11
CA ALA A 334 22.10 10.78 -2.51
C ALA A 334 22.22 11.09 -4.02
N CYS A 335 21.56 10.32 -4.89
CA CYS A 335 21.59 10.59 -6.33
C CYS A 335 20.66 11.74 -6.72
N ALA A 336 19.62 12.02 -5.93
CA ALA A 336 18.74 13.15 -6.14
C ALA A 336 19.49 14.48 -5.93
N SER A 337 20.33 14.59 -4.89
CA SER A 337 21.18 15.78 -4.70
C SER A 337 22.16 15.94 -5.85
N THR A 338 22.87 14.88 -6.26
CA THR A 338 23.78 14.95 -7.42
C THR A 338 23.05 15.34 -8.71
N TYR A 339 21.84 14.81 -8.93
CA TYR A 339 21.00 15.17 -10.07
C TYR A 339 20.64 16.66 -10.07
N LYS A 340 20.30 17.22 -8.91
CA LYS A 340 20.04 18.65 -8.72
C LYS A 340 21.28 19.49 -9.02
N ASP A 341 22.41 19.17 -8.39
CA ASP A 341 23.67 19.91 -8.56
C ASP A 341 24.15 19.89 -10.02
N THR A 342 24.02 18.74 -10.68
CA THR A 342 24.36 18.58 -12.11
C THR A 342 23.48 19.46 -12.98
N ILE A 343 22.23 19.71 -12.59
CA ILE A 343 21.31 20.53 -13.36
C ILE A 343 21.55 22.03 -13.10
N GLU A 344 21.76 22.43 -11.85
CA GLU A 344 22.03 23.83 -11.46
C GLU A 344 23.36 24.34 -12.04
N ALA A 345 24.35 23.47 -12.27
CA ALA A 345 25.63 23.84 -12.88
C ALA A 345 25.53 24.22 -14.39
N TYR A 346 24.45 23.86 -15.08
CA TYR A 346 24.26 24.10 -16.54
C TYR A 346 23.40 25.35 -16.85
N ASP A 347 23.19 26.22 -15.87
CA ASP A 347 22.27 27.37 -15.91
C ASP A 347 22.70 28.51 -16.86
N LYS A 348 22.61 28.27 -18.17
CA LYS A 348 22.75 29.29 -19.23
C LYS A 348 21.75 29.15 -20.38
N SER A 349 20.68 28.36 -20.23
CA SER A 349 19.68 28.18 -21.30
C SER A 349 18.25 28.11 -20.77
N SER A 350 17.28 28.52 -21.59
CA SER A 350 15.85 28.62 -21.27
C SER A 350 15.15 27.28 -21.01
N TYR A 351 15.85 26.16 -21.08
CA TYR A 351 15.33 24.82 -20.75
C TYR A 351 16.49 23.87 -20.39
N ILE A 352 16.25 22.97 -19.43
CA ILE A 352 17.25 22.01 -18.97
C ILE A 352 16.94 20.65 -19.60
N ARG A 353 17.94 19.81 -19.90
CA ARG A 353 17.69 18.42 -20.33
C ARG A 353 18.02 17.43 -19.22
N CYS A 354 17.08 16.53 -18.93
CA CYS A 354 17.33 15.44 -17.97
C CYS A 354 18.51 14.58 -18.45
N PRO A 355 19.57 14.35 -17.64
CA PRO A 355 20.72 13.53 -18.02
C PRO A 355 20.39 12.04 -18.29
N ILE A 356 19.21 11.56 -17.89
CA ILE A 356 18.81 10.16 -18.06
C ILE A 356 17.96 9.95 -19.31
N CYS A 357 16.98 10.82 -19.58
CA CYS A 357 16.07 10.65 -20.73
C CYS A 357 16.18 11.76 -21.78
N SER A 358 17.01 12.78 -21.56
CA SER A 358 17.18 13.95 -22.44
C SER A 358 15.91 14.78 -22.66
N ARG A 359 14.84 14.53 -21.89
CA ARG A 359 13.58 15.31 -21.89
C ARG A 359 13.87 16.73 -21.42
N LYS A 360 13.25 17.71 -22.07
CA LYS A 360 13.30 19.11 -21.65
C LYS A 360 12.51 19.27 -20.34
N ILE A 361 13.15 19.81 -19.33
CA ILE A 361 12.57 20.22 -18.06
C ILE A 361 12.34 21.73 -18.18
N ILE A 362 11.08 22.15 -18.03
CA ILE A 362 10.64 23.53 -18.16
C ILE A 362 10.26 23.99 -16.75
N GLY A 363 10.98 24.97 -16.19
CA GLY A 363 10.72 25.51 -14.85
C GLY A 363 11.70 25.05 -13.76
N ILE A 364 11.48 25.56 -12.54
CA ILE A 364 12.32 25.35 -11.33
C ILE A 364 12.00 24.01 -10.65
N ASP A 365 10.87 23.36 -10.98
CA ASP A 365 10.42 22.11 -10.36
C ASP A 365 11.18 20.90 -10.92
N LEU A 366 12.32 20.60 -10.29
CA LEU A 366 13.23 19.51 -10.66
C LEU A 366 12.66 18.14 -10.29
N PHE A 367 11.93 18.07 -9.18
CA PHE A 367 11.29 16.88 -8.66
C PHE A 367 9.76 17.00 -8.63
N ALA A 368 9.10 15.85 -8.75
CA ALA A 368 7.64 15.77 -8.83
C ALA A 368 6.92 16.25 -7.55
N ASP A 369 7.64 16.35 -6.44
CA ASP A 369 7.21 16.85 -5.14
C ASP A 369 7.67 18.30 -4.83
N ASP A 370 8.52 18.92 -5.67
CA ASP A 370 8.97 20.30 -5.43
C ASP A 370 7.80 21.31 -5.48
N GLY A 371 6.83 21.11 -6.38
CA GLY A 371 5.57 21.88 -6.42
C GLY A 371 4.56 21.52 -5.31
N ALA A 372 4.85 20.50 -4.48
CA ALA A 372 4.04 20.12 -3.34
C ALA A 372 4.52 20.77 -2.02
N SER A 373 5.79 21.16 -1.91
CA SER A 373 6.33 21.84 -0.71
C SER A 373 5.77 23.25 -0.50
N THR A 374 5.32 23.93 -1.55
CA THR A 374 4.59 25.20 -1.43
C THR A 374 3.16 25.02 -0.89
N ARG A 375 2.68 23.77 -0.74
CA ARG A 375 1.35 23.44 -0.21
C ARG A 375 1.36 23.20 1.32
N VAL A 376 2.46 23.56 2.00
CA VAL A 376 2.57 23.44 3.46
C VAL A 376 1.93 24.64 4.15
N LEU A 377 0.72 24.37 4.68
CA LEU A 377 0.17 24.87 5.94
C LEU A 377 0.03 26.40 6.10
N SER A 378 -1.11 26.93 5.67
CA SER A 378 -1.87 27.81 6.56
C SER A 378 -2.78 26.94 7.43
N SER A 379 -2.67 27.12 8.75
CA SER A 379 -3.61 26.58 9.72
C SER A 379 -5.04 26.92 9.26
N SER A 380 -5.85 25.89 9.03
CA SER A 380 -7.28 25.96 8.65
C SER A 380 -7.68 26.30 7.20
N GLY A 381 -6.93 25.88 6.17
CA GLY A 381 -7.38 26.06 4.77
C GLY A 381 -7.02 24.92 3.82
N PHE A 382 -8.02 24.39 3.08
CA PHE A 382 -7.79 23.63 1.85
C PHE A 382 -7.06 24.52 0.82
N PRO A 383 -6.19 23.96 -0.05
CA PRO A 383 -5.58 24.75 -1.12
C PRO A 383 -6.66 25.43 -1.97
N SER A 384 -6.38 26.66 -2.42
CA SER A 384 -7.29 27.39 -3.29
C SER A 384 -7.53 26.57 -4.57
N VAL A 385 -8.79 26.45 -4.99
CA VAL A 385 -9.15 25.70 -6.21
C VAL A 385 -8.43 26.23 -7.45
N SER A 386 -8.12 27.54 -7.47
CA SER A 386 -7.36 28.16 -8.56
C SER A 386 -5.90 27.72 -8.64
N GLU A 387 -5.33 27.17 -7.55
CA GLU A 387 -3.96 26.65 -7.52
C GLU A 387 -3.88 25.20 -8.02
N VAL A 388 -4.99 24.46 -7.97
CA VAL A 388 -5.05 23.02 -8.30
C VAL A 388 -5.76 22.75 -9.63
N PHE A 389 -6.76 23.56 -9.99
CA PHE A 389 -7.60 23.36 -11.17
C PHE A 389 -7.70 24.65 -12.03
N GLU A 390 -7.70 24.49 -13.36
CA GLU A 390 -7.77 25.62 -14.30
C GLU A 390 -9.18 26.23 -14.42
N THR A 391 -10.21 25.45 -14.09
CA THR A 391 -11.60 25.92 -14.07
C THR A 391 -12.18 25.75 -12.68
N THR A 392 -12.88 26.77 -12.19
CA THR A 392 -13.63 26.75 -10.93
C THR A 392 -15.12 26.54 -11.15
N ASN A 393 -15.56 26.53 -12.41
CA ASN A 393 -16.96 26.41 -12.80
C ASN A 393 -17.24 25.01 -13.36
N GLY A 394 -18.22 24.34 -12.77
CA GLY A 394 -18.70 23.03 -13.20
C GLY A 394 -18.74 22.04 -12.05
N ILE A 395 -19.10 20.80 -12.38
CA ILE A 395 -19.02 19.67 -11.47
C ILE A 395 -18.74 18.42 -12.31
N SER A 396 -17.77 17.59 -11.91
CA SER A 396 -17.56 16.33 -12.61
C SER A 396 -18.77 15.41 -12.42
N SER A 397 -19.11 14.63 -13.46
CA SER A 397 -20.22 13.67 -13.40
C SER A 397 -20.12 12.71 -12.21
N LYS A 398 -18.92 12.24 -11.85
CA LYS A 398 -18.73 11.39 -10.64
C LYS A 398 -18.97 12.15 -9.35
N ILE A 399 -18.47 13.37 -9.24
CA ILE A 399 -18.67 14.19 -8.03
C ILE A 399 -20.14 14.57 -7.86
N SER A 400 -20.85 14.82 -8.96
CA SER A 400 -22.30 15.07 -8.95
C SER A 400 -23.08 13.84 -8.44
N ALA A 401 -22.75 12.65 -8.95
CA ALA A 401 -23.33 11.39 -8.47
C ALA A 401 -23.02 11.18 -6.97
N LEU A 402 -21.76 11.40 -6.56
CA LEU A 402 -21.31 11.30 -5.17
C LEU A 402 -22.11 12.22 -4.24
N LEU A 403 -22.26 13.50 -4.57
CA LEU A 403 -23.00 14.43 -3.75
C LEU A 403 -24.49 14.08 -3.66
N THR A 404 -25.07 13.56 -4.73
CA THR A 404 -26.46 13.10 -4.75
C THR A 404 -26.64 11.95 -3.77
N ASP A 405 -25.77 10.93 -3.84
CA ASP A 405 -25.81 9.78 -2.94
C ASP A 405 -25.50 10.18 -1.49
N ILE A 406 -24.57 11.12 -1.25
CA ILE A 406 -24.29 11.63 0.10
C ILE A 406 -25.54 12.29 0.66
N LYS A 407 -26.17 13.22 -0.07
CA LYS A 407 -27.37 13.94 0.40
C LYS A 407 -28.54 12.98 0.70
N GLN A 408 -28.70 11.93 -0.09
CA GLN A 408 -29.73 10.91 0.13
C GLN A 408 -29.46 10.02 1.35
N ASN A 409 -28.19 9.75 1.69
CA ASN A 409 -27.81 8.87 2.79
C ASN A 409 -27.34 9.64 4.04
N GLN A 410 -27.48 10.97 4.05
CA GLN A 410 -27.20 11.83 5.20
C GLN A 410 -28.23 11.69 6.32
N THR A 411 -29.25 10.86 6.29
CA THR A 411 -30.15 10.72 7.46
C THR A 411 -29.59 9.79 8.52
N GLU A 412 -28.62 8.96 8.16
CA GLU A 412 -28.34 7.76 8.93
C GLU A 412 -26.83 7.43 8.95
N GLY A 413 -26.10 7.99 9.93
CA GLY A 413 -24.70 7.62 10.26
C GLY A 413 -23.60 8.45 9.59
N LYS A 414 -22.39 7.89 9.54
CA LYS A 414 -21.18 8.56 9.01
C LYS A 414 -20.71 7.91 7.70
N SER A 415 -20.04 8.72 6.88
CA SER A 415 -19.65 8.39 5.52
C SER A 415 -18.14 8.40 5.34
N LEU A 416 -17.61 7.36 4.70
CA LEU A 416 -16.22 7.28 4.25
C LEU A 416 -16.15 7.45 2.74
N ILE A 417 -15.27 8.33 2.26
CA ILE A 417 -15.02 8.54 0.83
C ILE A 417 -13.57 8.17 0.53
N PHE A 418 -13.38 7.21 -0.36
CA PHE A 418 -12.08 6.70 -0.78
C PHE A 418 -11.75 7.12 -2.21
N SER A 419 -10.51 7.54 -2.40
CA SER A 419 -9.87 7.81 -3.69
C SER A 419 -8.39 7.41 -3.61
N CYS A 420 -7.77 6.93 -4.68
CA CYS A 420 -6.33 6.75 -4.75
C CYS A 420 -5.60 8.10 -4.94
N TRP A 421 -6.24 9.09 -5.57
CA TRP A 421 -5.64 10.40 -5.80
C TRP A 421 -5.98 11.43 -4.73
N THR A 422 -4.94 12.05 -4.16
CA THR A 422 -5.07 13.24 -3.29
C THR A 422 -5.73 14.40 -4.02
N THR A 423 -5.44 14.59 -5.31
CA THR A 423 -6.08 15.63 -6.15
C THR A 423 -7.58 15.40 -6.35
N SER A 424 -8.04 14.16 -6.42
CA SER A 424 -9.49 13.88 -6.40
C SER A 424 -10.10 14.17 -5.04
N LEU A 425 -9.37 13.92 -3.94
CA LEU A 425 -9.82 14.32 -2.60
C LEU A 425 -9.87 15.84 -2.44
N ASP A 426 -8.95 16.59 -3.06
CA ASP A 426 -9.01 18.06 -3.13
C ASP A 426 -10.32 18.52 -3.80
N LEU A 427 -10.66 17.93 -4.95
CA LEU A 427 -11.89 18.25 -5.68
C LEU A 427 -13.15 17.87 -4.90
N VAL A 428 -13.17 16.69 -4.27
CA VAL A 428 -14.26 16.27 -3.37
C VAL A 428 -14.41 17.28 -2.23
N GLY A 429 -13.31 17.62 -1.54
CA GLY A 429 -13.32 18.55 -0.42
C GLY A 429 -13.82 19.96 -0.80
N TYR A 430 -13.44 20.44 -1.98
CA TYR A 430 -13.97 21.69 -2.54
C TYR A 430 -15.50 21.64 -2.70
N HIS A 431 -16.03 20.61 -3.37
CA HIS A 431 -17.46 20.49 -3.59
C HIS A 431 -18.26 20.24 -2.31
N LEU A 432 -17.70 19.50 -1.34
CA LEU A 432 -18.30 19.36 -0.01
C LEU A 432 -18.41 20.71 0.69
N SER A 433 -17.36 21.52 0.64
CA SER A 433 -17.34 22.88 1.22
C SER A 433 -18.36 23.79 0.56
N LEU A 434 -18.45 23.77 -0.78
CA LEU A 434 -19.41 24.56 -1.56
C LEU A 434 -20.86 24.21 -1.20
N HIS A 435 -21.13 22.95 -0.89
CA HIS A 435 -22.43 22.48 -0.41
C HIS A 435 -22.60 22.55 1.12
N ARG A 436 -21.69 23.20 1.84
CA ARG A 436 -21.71 23.38 3.31
C ARG A 436 -21.78 22.07 4.09
N LEU A 437 -21.15 21.01 3.57
CA LEU A 437 -21.06 19.72 4.25
C LEU A 437 -19.76 19.66 5.05
N SER A 438 -19.86 19.41 6.37
CA SER A 438 -18.68 19.28 7.22
C SER A 438 -17.98 17.95 6.97
N PHE A 439 -16.66 18.00 6.78
CA PHE A 439 -15.84 16.83 6.54
C PHE A 439 -14.46 16.97 7.17
N GLN A 440 -13.79 15.83 7.30
CA GLN A 440 -12.38 15.72 7.68
C GLN A 440 -11.62 14.97 6.59
N ARG A 441 -10.30 15.10 6.58
CA ARG A 441 -9.41 14.49 5.59
C ARG A 441 -8.27 13.74 6.26
N LEU A 442 -7.99 12.53 5.78
CA LEU A 442 -6.85 11.72 6.22
C LEU A 442 -6.10 11.15 5.01
N ASP A 443 -4.86 11.59 4.80
CA ASP A 443 -4.03 11.12 3.69
C ASP A 443 -2.58 10.81 4.13
N GLY A 444 -1.70 10.50 3.16
CA GLY A 444 -0.32 10.11 3.41
C GLY A 444 0.52 11.17 4.11
N ASN A 445 0.14 12.44 3.99
CA ASN A 445 0.89 13.59 4.53
C ASN A 445 0.53 13.89 6.00
N SER A 446 -0.52 13.30 6.54
CA SER A 446 -0.90 13.48 7.94
C SER A 446 0.13 12.81 8.88
N SER A 447 0.54 13.47 9.96
CA SER A 447 1.40 12.84 10.97
C SER A 447 0.65 11.80 11.81
N HIS A 448 1.36 10.96 12.56
CA HIS A 448 0.72 9.99 13.47
C HIS A 448 -0.16 10.66 14.54
N SER A 449 0.27 11.80 15.10
CA SER A 449 -0.53 12.56 16.08
C SER A 449 -1.80 13.12 15.44
N GLN A 450 -1.67 13.75 14.27
CA GLN A 450 -2.81 14.30 13.53
C GLN A 450 -3.83 13.23 13.15
N ARG A 451 -3.37 12.06 12.67
CA ARG A 451 -4.27 10.93 12.35
C ARG A 451 -5.10 10.51 13.56
N ARG A 452 -4.49 10.36 14.74
CA ARG A 452 -5.20 9.98 15.96
C ARG A 452 -6.24 11.03 16.37
N GLU A 453 -5.91 12.30 16.26
CA GLU A 453 -6.82 13.41 16.60
C GLU A 453 -8.03 13.43 15.66
N ILE A 454 -7.80 13.39 14.34
CA ILE A 454 -8.87 13.35 13.32
C ILE A 454 -9.80 12.16 13.56
N LEU A 455 -9.25 10.98 13.85
CA LEU A 455 -10.07 9.79 14.09
C LEU A 455 -10.88 9.88 15.39
N LYS A 456 -10.30 10.44 16.46
CA LYS A 456 -11.03 10.68 17.72
C LYS A 456 -12.19 11.64 17.50
N GLU A 457 -11.95 12.75 16.82
CA GLU A 457 -13.00 13.71 16.45
C GLU A 457 -14.05 13.07 15.54
N PHE A 458 -13.63 12.31 14.53
CA PHE A 458 -14.55 11.62 13.62
C PHE A 458 -15.41 10.59 14.33
N VAL A 459 -14.98 10.01 15.45
CA VAL A 459 -15.81 9.12 16.26
C VAL A 459 -16.76 9.94 17.16
N ALA A 460 -16.21 10.90 17.90
CA ALA A 460 -16.92 11.63 18.96
C ALA A 460 -17.90 12.71 18.45
N ASP A 461 -17.53 13.46 17.42
CA ASP A 461 -18.31 14.62 16.95
C ASP A 461 -19.41 14.18 15.96
N SER A 462 -20.67 14.42 16.31
CA SER A 462 -21.82 14.09 15.46
C SER A 462 -21.97 15.04 14.25
N THR A 463 -21.38 16.23 14.30
CA THR A 463 -21.39 17.22 13.21
C THR A 463 -20.40 16.84 12.10
N LYS A 464 -19.34 16.12 12.42
CA LYS A 464 -18.34 15.59 11.49
C LYS A 464 -18.79 14.25 10.93
N ARG A 465 -19.53 14.32 9.82
CA ARG A 465 -20.19 13.13 9.25
C ARG A 465 -19.47 12.51 8.07
N ILE A 466 -18.54 13.23 7.46
CA ILE A 466 -17.83 12.77 6.27
C ILE A 466 -16.34 12.73 6.57
N LEU A 467 -15.70 11.60 6.30
CA LEU A 467 -14.26 11.46 6.32
C LEU A 467 -13.79 11.05 4.93
N ILE A 468 -12.95 11.89 4.32
CA ILE A 468 -12.33 11.62 3.02
C ILE A 468 -10.91 11.10 3.26
N MET A 469 -10.53 10.02 2.58
CA MET A 469 -9.21 9.45 2.77
C MET A 469 -8.67 8.76 1.53
N THR A 470 -7.33 8.62 1.46
CA THR A 470 -6.75 7.84 0.37
C THR A 470 -6.98 6.35 0.61
N THR A 471 -7.22 5.57 -0.44
CA THR A 471 -7.47 4.12 -0.31
C THR A 471 -6.28 3.42 0.36
N GLY A 472 -5.05 3.91 0.12
CA GLY A 472 -3.83 3.41 0.76
C GLY A 472 -3.77 3.68 2.26
N THR A 473 -4.13 4.87 2.74
CA THR A 473 -4.19 5.15 4.19
C THR A 473 -5.37 4.45 4.86
N GLY A 474 -6.47 4.24 4.12
CA GLY A 474 -7.61 3.45 4.56
C GLY A 474 -7.30 1.97 4.82
N ALA A 475 -6.25 1.43 4.21
CA ALA A 475 -5.84 0.04 4.43
C ALA A 475 -5.08 -0.17 5.77
N GLU A 476 -4.70 0.92 6.47
CA GLU A 476 -3.83 0.90 7.64
C GLU A 476 -4.55 0.65 8.97
N GLY A 477 -5.04 -0.56 9.26
CA GLY A 477 -5.40 -0.94 10.65
C GLY A 477 -6.64 -0.27 11.28
N LEU A 478 -7.10 0.88 10.77
CA LEU A 478 -8.03 1.80 11.44
C LEU A 478 -9.38 1.18 11.81
N ASN A 479 -9.91 1.58 12.98
CA ASN A 479 -11.24 1.21 13.44
C ASN A 479 -12.26 2.32 13.11
N LEU A 480 -13.12 2.09 12.10
CA LEU A 480 -14.07 3.09 11.57
C LEU A 480 -15.53 2.60 11.60
N MET A 481 -15.89 1.78 12.59
CA MET A 481 -17.24 1.18 12.72
C MET A 481 -18.37 2.21 12.86
N VAL A 482 -18.06 3.46 13.21
CA VAL A 482 -19.06 4.55 13.25
C VAL A 482 -19.62 4.89 11.87
N ALA A 483 -18.93 4.49 10.79
CA ALA A 483 -19.36 4.71 9.43
C ALA A 483 -20.13 3.50 8.88
N ASN A 484 -21.24 3.79 8.21
CA ASN A 484 -22.12 2.80 7.59
C ASN A 484 -22.36 3.08 6.10
N CYS A 485 -21.83 4.18 5.56
CA CYS A 485 -21.78 4.45 4.13
C CYS A 485 -20.33 4.54 3.67
N VAL A 486 -19.98 3.78 2.63
CA VAL A 486 -18.65 3.76 2.02
C VAL A 486 -18.78 4.11 0.54
N TYR A 487 -18.01 5.08 0.09
CA TYR A 487 -18.00 5.57 -1.30
C TYR A 487 -16.61 5.34 -1.90
N ILE A 488 -16.53 4.55 -2.96
CA ILE A 488 -15.30 4.26 -3.70
C ILE A 488 -15.39 4.96 -5.05
N LEU A 489 -14.63 6.05 -5.21
CA LEU A 489 -14.75 6.96 -6.36
C LEU A 489 -14.20 6.34 -7.67
N GLU A 490 -13.25 5.41 -7.57
CA GLU A 490 -12.68 4.71 -8.72
C GLU A 490 -12.27 3.27 -8.38
N PRO A 491 -12.37 2.34 -9.34
CA PRO A 491 -11.94 0.96 -9.14
C PRO A 491 -10.41 0.86 -9.03
N GLN A 492 -9.95 -0.12 -8.25
CA GLN A 492 -8.53 -0.44 -8.06
C GLN A 492 -8.11 -1.72 -8.80
N TRP A 493 -6.90 -1.77 -9.36
CA TRP A 493 -6.41 -2.98 -10.04
C TRP A 493 -6.37 -4.24 -9.14
N ASN A 494 -6.20 -4.05 -7.83
CA ASN A 494 -6.32 -5.11 -6.83
C ASN A 494 -7.63 -4.92 -6.04
N PRO A 495 -8.65 -5.77 -6.25
CA PRO A 495 -9.93 -5.64 -5.55
C PRO A 495 -9.80 -5.81 -4.04
N MET A 496 -8.77 -6.51 -3.56
CA MET A 496 -8.57 -6.70 -2.12
C MET A 496 -8.23 -5.41 -1.38
N VAL A 497 -7.68 -4.41 -2.09
CA VAL A 497 -7.43 -3.07 -1.50
C VAL A 497 -8.74 -2.38 -1.15
N GLU A 498 -9.76 -2.52 -2.02
CA GLU A 498 -11.11 -2.01 -1.73
C GLU A 498 -11.75 -2.79 -0.58
N GLU A 499 -11.65 -4.12 -0.58
CA GLU A 499 -12.21 -4.95 0.50
C GLU A 499 -11.56 -4.67 1.86
N GLN A 500 -10.26 -4.39 1.89
CA GLN A 500 -9.56 -3.97 3.11
C GLN A 500 -10.06 -2.61 3.62
N ALA A 501 -10.33 -1.66 2.73
CA ALA A 501 -10.90 -0.36 3.08
C ALA A 501 -12.35 -0.52 3.60
N ILE A 502 -13.18 -1.33 2.95
CA ILE A 502 -14.57 -1.62 3.37
C ILE A 502 -14.58 -2.34 4.73
N ALA A 503 -13.63 -3.24 4.97
CA ALA A 503 -13.52 -3.97 6.24
C ALA A 503 -13.22 -3.07 7.45
N ARG A 504 -12.85 -1.79 7.25
CA ARG A 504 -12.72 -0.80 8.33
C ARG A 504 -14.06 -0.34 8.88
N ALA A 505 -15.10 -0.33 8.04
CA ALA A 505 -16.47 -0.02 8.41
C ALA A 505 -17.27 -1.30 8.76
N SER A 506 -17.06 -2.38 8.00
CA SER A 506 -17.70 -3.69 8.22
C SER A 506 -16.80 -4.65 9.02
N ARG A 507 -16.82 -4.47 10.35
CA ARG A 507 -16.05 -5.24 11.33
C ARG A 507 -16.88 -5.56 12.58
N MET A 508 -16.39 -6.48 13.43
CA MET A 508 -17.05 -6.83 14.69
C MET A 508 -17.21 -5.60 15.58
N GLY A 509 -18.45 -5.31 15.98
CA GLY A 509 -18.84 -4.08 16.69
C GLY A 509 -19.62 -3.09 15.82
N GLN A 510 -19.69 -3.31 14.51
CA GLN A 510 -20.65 -2.63 13.64
C GLN A 510 -22.07 -3.13 13.96
N THR A 511 -22.98 -2.20 14.21
CA THR A 511 -24.39 -2.52 14.54
C THR A 511 -25.36 -2.18 13.41
N ARG A 512 -24.88 -1.50 12.36
CA ARG A 512 -25.69 -0.99 11.26
C ARG A 512 -25.28 -1.62 9.93
N ASP A 513 -26.27 -1.83 9.07
CA ASP A 513 -26.02 -2.27 7.70
C ASP A 513 -25.10 -1.27 6.97
N VAL A 514 -24.10 -1.81 6.25
CA VAL A 514 -23.10 -1.01 5.56
C VAL A 514 -23.43 -0.96 4.07
N LYS A 515 -23.63 0.23 3.53
CA LYS A 515 -23.82 0.47 2.09
C LYS A 515 -22.48 0.84 1.45
N VAL A 516 -22.09 0.12 0.42
CA VAL A 516 -20.85 0.35 -0.34
C VAL A 516 -21.18 0.77 -1.76
N PHE A 517 -20.96 2.03 -2.09
CA PHE A 517 -21.16 2.60 -3.41
C PHE A 517 -19.85 2.56 -4.21
N ARG A 518 -19.85 1.90 -5.37
CA ARG A 518 -18.71 1.87 -6.30
C ARG A 518 -19.06 2.62 -7.57
N TYR A 519 -18.39 3.74 -7.81
CA TYR A 519 -18.60 4.57 -9.00
C TYR A 519 -17.72 4.06 -10.15
N VAL A 520 -18.34 3.79 -11.29
CA VAL A 520 -17.66 3.32 -12.50
C VAL A 520 -18.12 4.14 -13.70
N MET A 521 -17.19 4.81 -14.37
CA MET A 521 -17.46 5.58 -15.57
C MET A 521 -17.68 4.64 -16.78
N GLN A 522 -18.88 4.68 -17.34
CA GLN A 522 -19.30 3.81 -18.45
C GLN A 522 -18.67 4.23 -19.78
N GLY A 523 -18.35 3.26 -20.63
CA GLY A 523 -17.69 3.47 -21.92
C GLY A 523 -16.22 3.90 -21.77
N THR A 524 -15.55 3.49 -20.69
CA THR A 524 -14.16 3.88 -20.38
C THR A 524 -13.34 2.69 -19.91
N LEU A 525 -12.04 2.94 -19.72
CA LEU A 525 -11.11 1.93 -19.21
C LEU A 525 -11.49 1.41 -17.80
N GLU A 526 -12.34 2.12 -17.04
CA GLU A 526 -12.79 1.66 -15.72
C GLU A 526 -13.66 0.40 -15.80
N GLU A 527 -14.39 0.19 -16.90
CA GLU A 527 -15.17 -1.05 -17.13
C GLU A 527 -14.25 -2.26 -17.36
N ASP A 528 -13.16 -2.04 -18.09
CA ASP A 528 -12.12 -3.06 -18.30
C ASP A 528 -11.46 -3.44 -16.97
N MET A 529 -11.17 -2.43 -16.13
CA MET A 529 -10.63 -2.64 -14.78
C MET A 529 -11.58 -3.48 -13.92
N GLN A 530 -12.88 -3.16 -13.93
CA GLN A 530 -13.88 -3.91 -13.18
C GLN A 530 -14.00 -5.36 -13.66
N SER A 531 -13.89 -5.59 -14.98
CA SER A 531 -13.88 -6.93 -15.56
C SER A 531 -12.67 -7.74 -15.09
N GLN A 532 -11.49 -7.11 -15.03
CA GLN A 532 -10.28 -7.76 -14.50
C GLN A 532 -10.37 -8.03 -12.99
N GLN A 533 -10.92 -7.10 -12.19
CA GLN A 533 -11.17 -7.33 -10.76
C GLN A 533 -12.05 -8.55 -10.53
N SER A 534 -13.13 -8.67 -11.31
CA SER A 534 -14.08 -9.78 -11.22
C SER A 534 -13.38 -11.13 -11.49
N ARG A 535 -12.50 -11.16 -12.50
CA ARG A 535 -11.68 -12.34 -12.81
C ARG A 535 -10.71 -12.68 -11.66
N LYS A 536 -10.05 -11.69 -11.06
CA LYS A 536 -9.15 -11.90 -9.90
C LYS A 536 -9.91 -12.43 -8.68
N LEU A 537 -11.07 -11.86 -8.37
CA LEU A 537 -11.93 -12.30 -7.27
C LEU A 537 -12.44 -13.73 -7.48
N PHE A 538 -12.73 -14.12 -8.72
CA PHE A 538 -13.12 -15.49 -9.06
C PHE A 538 -12.01 -16.49 -8.68
N PHE A 539 -10.77 -16.24 -9.12
CA PHE A 539 -9.64 -17.11 -8.75
C PHE A 539 -9.40 -17.15 -7.24
N ALA A 540 -9.53 -16.01 -6.53
CA ALA A 540 -9.37 -15.93 -5.08
C ALA A 540 -10.48 -16.64 -4.28
N LYS A 541 -11.60 -17.00 -4.91
CA LYS A 541 -12.68 -17.82 -4.31
C LYS A 541 -12.53 -19.31 -4.57
N MET A 542 -11.81 -19.69 -5.63
CA MET A 542 -11.53 -21.09 -5.95
C MET A 542 -10.46 -21.71 -5.05
N VAL A 543 -9.68 -20.84 -4.39
CA VAL A 543 -8.61 -21.17 -3.42
C VAL A 543 -9.06 -20.70 -2.03
#